data_AF-A0A8C9LMV5-F1
#
_entry.id   AF-A0A8C9LMV5-F1
#
_cell.length_a   1.000
_cell.length_b   1.000
_cell.length_c   1.000
_cell.angle_alpha   90.00
_cell.angle_beta   90.00
_cell.angle_gamma   90.00
#
_symmetry.space_group_name_H-M   'P 1'
#
loop_
_entity.id
_entity.type
_entity.pdbx_description
1 polymer ?
#
loop_
_entity_poly.entity_id
_entity_poly.type
_entity_poly.pdbx_seq_one_letter_code
_entity_poly.pdbx_strand_id
1 'polypeptide(L)'
;MAGREARVTLGQPYLSRQDLTTLDVTKLTPLSHEVIMMDAALLLIAGNDSCPQPQTSEHLAAIEIMKLKHILILQNKIDLVKESTVAELAPIPILAQLKYNIEVVCEYIVKKIPVPPRDITSEPGLIVIRSFDVNKPGCEVDDLNGGVVS
;
A
#
# COMPACT_ATOMS: atom_id res chain seq x y z
N MET A 1 -28.09 12.15 -6.47
CA MET A 1 -27.88 10.72 -6.76
C MET A 1 -26.46 10.38 -6.34
N ALA A 2 -26.29 9.77 -5.16
CA ALA A 2 -24.98 9.54 -4.56
C ALA A 2 -24.36 8.27 -5.14
N GLY A 3 -23.15 8.39 -5.70
CA GLY A 3 -22.38 7.30 -6.25
C GLY A 3 -21.99 6.31 -5.16
N ARG A 4 -22.35 5.04 -5.35
CA ARG A 4 -21.85 3.92 -4.56
C ARG A 4 -20.37 3.75 -4.88
N GLU A 5 -19.48 4.01 -3.93
CA GLU A 5 -18.12 3.50 -3.98
C GLU A 5 -18.20 1.97 -3.85
N ALA A 6 -18.01 1.28 -4.98
CA ALA A 6 -17.84 -0.15 -5.00
C ALA A 6 -16.54 -0.49 -4.28
N ARG A 7 -16.67 -0.97 -3.03
CA ARG A 7 -15.59 -1.60 -2.29
C ARG A 7 -15.20 -2.87 -3.05
N VAL A 8 -14.23 -2.75 -3.94
CA VAL A 8 -13.63 -3.91 -4.64
C VAL A 8 -12.91 -4.73 -3.57
N THR A 9 -13.59 -5.75 -3.06
CA THR A 9 -13.01 -6.81 -2.25
C THR A 9 -12.16 -7.68 -3.18
N LEU A 10 -10.92 -7.25 -3.43
CA LEU A 10 -9.88 -8.18 -3.86
C LEU A 10 -9.71 -9.17 -2.69
N GLY A 11 -10.05 -10.44 -2.90
CA GLY A 11 -10.12 -11.49 -1.89
C GLY A 11 -8.78 -11.89 -1.27
N GLN A 12 -8.01 -10.94 -0.75
CA GLN A 12 -6.77 -11.17 -0.01
C GLN A 12 -6.88 -10.51 1.37
N PRO A 13 -7.12 -11.29 2.45
CA PRO A 13 -7.42 -10.76 3.77
C PRO A 13 -6.26 -10.04 4.48
N TYR A 14 -5.04 -10.09 3.93
CA TYR A 14 -3.82 -9.58 4.59
C TYR A 14 -3.15 -8.41 3.88
N LEU A 15 -3.77 -7.86 2.83
CA LEU A 15 -3.20 -6.74 2.09
C LEU A 15 -3.74 -5.41 2.63
N SER A 16 -2.91 -4.68 3.39
CA SER A 16 -3.21 -3.33 3.86
C SER A 16 -2.74 -2.28 2.86
N ARG A 17 -3.61 -1.34 2.50
CA ARG A 17 -3.25 -0.17 1.70
C ARG A 17 -2.94 1.00 2.63
N GLN A 18 -1.77 1.59 2.46
CA GLN A 18 -1.42 2.86 3.08
C GLN A 18 -1.50 3.96 2.02
N ASP A 19 -2.21 5.03 2.33
CA ASP A 19 -2.25 6.21 1.49
C ASP A 19 -1.04 7.08 1.84
N LEU A 20 -0.22 7.39 0.84
CA LEU A 20 1.04 8.11 1.01
C LEU A 20 0.85 9.62 0.80
N THR A 21 -0.34 10.08 0.42
CA THR A 21 -0.61 11.52 0.17
C THR A 21 -0.49 12.39 1.42
N THR A 22 -0.62 11.79 2.61
CA THR A 22 -0.46 12.45 3.90
C THR A 22 0.88 12.14 4.59
N LEU A 23 1.77 11.41 3.91
CA LEU A 23 3.03 10.94 4.47
C LEU A 23 4.09 12.04 4.40
N ASP A 24 4.58 12.49 5.55
CA ASP A 24 5.65 13.46 5.62
C ASP A 24 7.01 12.75 5.67
N VAL A 25 7.66 12.64 4.51
CA VAL A 25 9.00 12.03 4.36
C VAL A 25 10.07 12.63 5.26
N THR A 26 9.94 13.88 5.70
CA THR A 26 10.92 14.50 6.62
C THR A 26 10.80 14.00 8.06
N LYS A 27 9.64 13.41 8.42
CA LYS A 27 9.37 12.82 9.73
C LYS A 27 9.44 11.28 9.73
N LEU A 28 9.68 10.68 8.56
CA LEU A 28 9.84 9.24 8.44
C LEU A 28 11.22 8.81 8.94
N THR A 29 11.21 7.97 9.95
CA THR A 29 12.38 7.22 10.40
C THR A 29 12.12 5.73 10.14
N PRO A 30 13.16 4.89 10.07
CA PRO A 30 12.99 3.42 10.01
C PRO A 30 12.16 2.85 11.19
N LEU A 31 11.96 3.64 12.25
CA LEU A 31 11.21 3.32 13.46
C LEU A 31 9.82 3.96 13.51
N SER A 32 9.43 4.74 12.50
CA SER A 32 8.09 5.33 12.45
C SER A 32 7.06 4.22 12.27
N HIS A 33 5.97 4.25 13.04
CA HIS A 33 4.92 3.22 13.10
C HIS A 33 4.31 2.87 11.72
N GLU A 34 4.32 3.83 10.81
CA GLU A 34 3.94 3.69 9.40
C GLU A 34 4.88 2.79 8.58
N VAL A 35 6.15 2.69 8.96
CA VAL A 35 7.22 1.97 8.27
C VAL A 35 7.39 0.54 8.79
N ILE A 36 7.33 0.38 10.11
CA ILE A 36 7.65 -0.88 10.81
C ILE A 36 6.64 -2.00 10.52
N MET A 37 5.47 -1.65 9.98
CA MET A 37 4.39 -2.60 9.70
C MET A 37 4.48 -3.22 8.29
N MET A 38 5.30 -2.65 7.39
CA MET A 38 5.32 -3.05 5.99
C MET A 38 6.39 -4.12 5.73
N ASP A 39 5.95 -5.33 5.36
CA ASP A 39 6.87 -6.42 4.95
C ASP A 39 7.35 -6.24 3.49
N ALA A 40 6.54 -5.57 2.66
CA ALA A 40 6.80 -5.32 1.25
C ALA A 40 6.10 -4.04 0.76
N ALA A 41 6.65 -3.43 -0.30
CA ALA A 41 6.08 -2.23 -0.91
C ALA A 41 5.77 -2.43 -2.41
N LEU A 42 4.65 -1.89 -2.86
CA LEU A 42 4.23 -1.82 -4.25
C LEU A 42 4.28 -0.36 -4.69
N LEU A 43 5.22 -0.01 -5.57
CA LEU A 43 5.34 1.34 -6.11
C LEU A 43 4.63 1.43 -7.45
N LEU A 44 3.51 2.16 -7.49
CA LEU A 44 2.74 2.39 -8.71
C LEU A 44 3.18 3.70 -9.37
N ILE A 45 3.64 3.62 -10.61
CA ILE A 45 4.07 4.76 -11.42
C ILE A 45 3.11 4.90 -12.60
N ALA A 46 2.64 6.11 -12.87
CA ALA A 46 1.80 6.37 -14.02
C ALA A 46 2.69 6.62 -15.25
N GLY A 47 2.49 5.88 -16.34
CA GLY A 47 3.30 6.01 -17.54
C GLY A 47 3.01 7.27 -18.37
N ASN A 48 1.87 7.94 -18.13
CA ASN A 48 1.45 9.12 -18.89
C ASN A 48 2.17 10.42 -18.50
N ASP A 49 2.89 10.44 -17.37
CA ASP A 49 3.49 11.63 -16.81
C ASP A 49 5.02 11.57 -16.87
N SER A 50 5.66 12.74 -16.94
CA SER A 50 7.12 12.85 -16.92
C SER A 50 7.70 12.24 -15.64
N CYS A 51 8.52 11.21 -15.79
CA CYS A 51 9.21 10.55 -14.69
C CYS A 51 10.60 11.18 -14.45
N PRO A 52 11.05 11.30 -13.18
CA PRO A 52 10.33 11.02 -11.93
C PRO A 52 9.49 12.22 -11.45
N GLN A 53 8.24 11.97 -11.03
CA GLN A 53 7.41 12.97 -10.35
C GLN A 53 7.86 13.18 -8.88
N PRO A 54 7.55 14.33 -8.25
CA PRO A 54 7.92 14.61 -6.85
C PRO A 54 7.49 13.52 -5.86
N GLN A 55 6.26 13.01 -6.01
CA GLN A 55 5.77 11.89 -5.19
C GLN A 55 6.55 10.60 -5.43
N THR A 56 6.95 10.32 -6.67
CA THR A 56 7.75 9.12 -6.99
C THR A 56 9.14 9.21 -6.36
N SER A 57 9.78 10.39 -6.39
CA SER A 57 11.07 10.59 -5.72
C SER A 57 10.96 10.50 -4.20
N GLU A 58 9.89 11.04 -3.60
CA GLU A 58 9.65 10.94 -2.16
C GLU A 58 9.42 9.50 -1.73
N HIS A 59 8.62 8.74 -2.47
CA HIS A 59 8.38 7.32 -2.17
C HIS A 59 9.65 6.47 -2.34
N LEU A 60 10.47 6.74 -3.37
CA LEU A 60 11.75 6.05 -3.56
C LEU A 60 12.72 6.36 -2.40
N ALA A 61 12.81 7.62 -1.98
CA ALA A 61 13.62 8.01 -0.83
C ALA A 61 13.11 7.36 0.46
N ALA A 62 11.79 7.29 0.67
CA ALA A 62 11.21 6.58 1.80
C ALA A 62 11.61 5.10 1.77
N ILE A 63 11.43 4.41 0.65
CA ILE A 63 11.79 2.99 0.48
C ILE A 63 13.27 2.73 0.82
N GLU A 64 14.17 3.62 0.40
CA GLU A 64 15.60 3.53 0.71
C GLU A 64 15.88 3.66 2.23
N ILE A 65 15.16 4.56 2.91
CA ILE A 65 15.23 4.72 4.38
C ILE A 65 14.64 3.51 5.10
N MET A 66 13.51 2.98 4.62
CA MET A 66 12.80 1.83 5.19
C MET A 66 13.57 0.51 5.03
N LYS A 67 14.53 0.44 4.08
CA LYS A 67 15.33 -0.76 3.76
C LYS A 67 14.49 -2.02 3.49
N LEU A 68 13.35 -1.82 2.83
CA LEU A 68 12.46 -2.93 2.46
C LEU A 68 13.18 -3.85 1.46
N LYS A 69 13.19 -5.15 1.74
CA LYS A 69 13.83 -6.15 0.87
C LYS A 69 12.97 -6.50 -0.34
N HIS A 70 11.66 -6.35 -0.21
CA HIS A 70 10.67 -6.76 -1.20
C HIS A 70 9.94 -5.52 -1.74
N ILE A 71 10.44 -4.99 -2.85
CA ILE A 71 9.85 -3.84 -3.54
C ILE A 71 9.44 -4.29 -4.94
N LEU A 72 8.20 -4.00 -5.33
CA LEU A 72 7.68 -4.26 -6.66
C LEU A 72 7.26 -2.95 -7.33
N ILE A 73 7.85 -2.64 -8.48
CA ILE A 73 7.51 -1.44 -9.25
C ILE A 73 6.54 -1.81 -10.37
N LEU A 74 5.41 -1.12 -10.42
CA LEU A 74 4.33 -1.31 -11.38
C LEU A 74 4.16 -0.05 -12.21
N GLN A 75 4.17 -0.17 -13.54
CA GLN A 75 3.90 0.94 -14.44
C GLN A 75 2.47 0.83 -14.98
N ASN A 76 1.60 1.76 -14.58
CA ASN A 76 0.20 1.79 -15.00
C ASN A 76 0.01 2.73 -16.21
N LYS A 77 -1.13 2.59 -16.90
CA LYS A 77 -1.51 3.39 -18.08
C LYS A 77 -0.54 3.26 -19.26
N ILE A 78 -0.06 2.05 -19.50
CA ILE A 78 0.86 1.72 -20.60
C ILE A 78 0.25 1.98 -21.99
N ASP A 79 -1.07 2.09 -22.07
CA ASP A 79 -1.82 2.44 -23.29
C ASP A 79 -1.48 3.84 -23.82
N LEU A 80 -1.02 4.73 -22.95
CA LEU A 80 -0.68 6.11 -23.29
C LEU A 80 0.81 6.31 -23.59
N VAL A 81 1.63 5.25 -23.47
CA VAL A 81 3.09 5.33 -23.56
C VAL A 81 3.57 4.67 -24.85
N LYS A 82 4.34 5.40 -25.66
CA LYS A 82 4.90 4.88 -26.93
C LYS A 82 6.28 4.25 -26.77
N GLU A 83 7.03 4.61 -25.72
CA GLU A 83 8.38 4.10 -25.46
C GLU A 83 8.56 3.80 -23.97
N SER A 84 9.03 2.59 -23.66
CA SER A 84 9.27 2.12 -22.30
C SER A 84 10.35 2.96 -21.63
N THR A 85 9.97 3.78 -20.66
CA THR A 85 10.90 4.59 -19.89
C THR A 85 11.77 3.67 -19.03
N VAL A 86 13.09 3.79 -19.21
CA VAL A 86 14.11 2.96 -18.56
C VAL A 86 14.17 3.31 -17.08
N ALA A 87 13.39 2.60 -16.26
CA ALA A 87 13.68 2.49 -14.83
C ALA A 87 14.73 1.40 -14.64
N GLU A 88 15.78 1.69 -13.85
CA GLU A 88 16.85 0.72 -13.50
C GLU A 88 16.31 -0.60 -12.92
N LEU A 89 15.11 -0.56 -12.34
CA LEU A 89 14.37 -1.70 -11.84
C LEU A 89 13.24 -1.99 -12.83
N ALA A 90 13.44 -2.98 -13.72
CA ALA A 90 12.50 -3.38 -14.76
C ALA A 90 11.05 -3.44 -14.24
N PRO A 91 10.20 -2.44 -14.55
CA PRO A 91 8.88 -2.33 -13.97
C PRO A 91 7.91 -3.27 -14.67
N ILE A 92 6.94 -3.83 -13.95
CA ILE A 92 5.89 -4.65 -14.58
C ILE A 92 4.87 -3.70 -15.24
N PRO A 93 4.73 -3.74 -16.58
CA PRO A 93 3.75 -2.91 -17.28
C PRO A 93 2.35 -3.47 -17.02
N ILE A 94 1.45 -2.68 -16.45
CA ILE A 94 0.06 -3.06 -16.20
C ILE A 94 -0.91 -2.06 -16.80
N LEU A 95 -2.11 -2.56 -17.11
CA LEU A 95 -3.23 -1.70 -17.45
C LEU A 95 -4.36 -1.97 -16.46
N ALA A 96 -4.34 -1.27 -15.34
CA ALA A 96 -5.26 -1.53 -14.23
C ALA A 96 -6.74 -1.37 -14.65
N GLN A 97 -7.03 -0.42 -15.55
CA GLN A 97 -8.38 -0.13 -16.03
C GLN A 97 -8.98 -1.29 -16.83
N LEU A 98 -8.19 -1.94 -17.70
CA LEU A 98 -8.61 -3.11 -18.47
C LEU A 98 -8.21 -4.44 -17.82
N LYS A 99 -7.68 -4.39 -16.60
CA LYS A 99 -7.16 -5.55 -15.85
C LYS A 99 -6.09 -6.36 -16.58
N TYR A 100 -5.36 -5.73 -17.50
CA TYR A 100 -4.30 -6.39 -18.25
C TYR A 100 -3.05 -6.56 -17.37
N ASN A 101 -2.42 -7.73 -17.46
CA ASN A 101 -1.19 -8.10 -16.75
C ASN A 101 -1.28 -8.09 -15.20
N ILE A 102 -2.50 -8.05 -14.64
CA ILE A 102 -2.72 -8.17 -13.18
C ILE A 102 -2.33 -9.58 -12.69
N GLU A 103 -2.54 -10.62 -13.49
CA GLU A 103 -2.20 -12.00 -13.14
C GLU A 103 -0.71 -12.16 -12.84
N VAL A 104 0.16 -11.53 -13.64
CA VAL A 104 1.61 -11.52 -13.44
C VAL A 104 1.97 -10.82 -12.13
N VAL A 105 1.29 -9.72 -11.79
CA VAL A 105 1.48 -9.05 -10.49
C VAL A 105 1.08 -9.97 -9.33
N CYS A 106 -0.07 -10.64 -9.43
CA CYS A 106 -0.51 -11.60 -8.41
C CYS A 106 0.49 -12.75 -8.25
N GLU A 107 0.96 -13.32 -9.35
CA GLU A 107 1.98 -14.38 -9.35
C GLU A 107 3.28 -13.88 -8.72
N TYR A 108 3.70 -12.66 -9.04
CA TYR A 108 4.90 -12.05 -8.46
C TYR A 108 4.74 -11.85 -6.96
N ILE A 109 3.62 -11.29 -6.49
CA ILE A 109 3.35 -11.10 -5.06
C ILE A 109 3.48 -12.44 -4.32
N VAL A 110 2.86 -13.51 -4.83
CA VAL A 110 2.88 -14.84 -4.19
C VAL A 110 4.28 -15.47 -4.22
N LYS A 111 5.04 -15.30 -5.31
CA LYS A 111 6.36 -15.93 -5.45
C LYS A 111 7.50 -15.16 -4.79
N LYS A 112 7.43 -13.83 -4.76
CA LYS A 112 8.52 -12.94 -4.34
C LYS A 112 8.36 -12.36 -2.95
N ILE A 113 7.15 -12.33 -2.39
CA ILE A 113 6.88 -11.84 -1.04
C ILE A 113 6.51 -13.05 -0.17
N PRO A 114 7.49 -13.69 0.52
CA PRO A 114 7.19 -14.75 1.46
C PRO A 114 6.50 -14.15 2.69
N VAL A 115 5.58 -14.91 3.29
CA VAL A 115 5.01 -14.54 4.60
C VAL A 115 6.12 -14.70 5.64
N PRO A 116 6.50 -13.63 6.37
CA PRO A 116 7.53 -13.73 7.40
C PRO A 116 7.06 -14.63 8.54
N PRO A 117 7.95 -15.42 9.17
CA PRO A 117 7.60 -16.20 10.33
C PRO A 117 7.22 -15.26 11.48
N ARG A 118 6.00 -15.41 12.01
CA ARG A 118 5.53 -14.63 13.17
C ARG A 118 5.71 -15.47 14.42
N ASP A 119 6.34 -14.90 15.44
CA ASP A 119 6.43 -15.52 16.75
C ASP A 119 5.12 -15.28 17.53
N ILE A 120 4.49 -16.37 17.95
CA ILE A 120 3.24 -16.38 18.72
C ILE A 120 3.47 -16.63 20.22
N THR A 121 4.72 -16.88 20.61
CA THR A 121 5.11 -17.24 21.99
C THR A 121 5.63 -16.06 22.79
N SER A 122 6.21 -15.07 22.11
CA SER A 122 6.63 -13.80 22.70
C SER A 122 5.45 -12.98 23.24
N GLU A 123 5.74 -12.04 24.15
CA GLU A 123 4.73 -11.12 24.66
C GLU A 123 4.06 -10.34 23.53
N PRO A 124 2.72 -10.27 23.49
CA PRO A 124 2.00 -9.63 22.40
C PRO A 124 2.26 -8.12 22.40
N GLY A 125 2.84 -7.62 21.31
CA GLY A 125 2.98 -6.20 21.03
C GLY A 125 2.01 -5.76 19.93
N LEU A 126 1.22 -4.71 20.20
CA LEU A 126 0.36 -4.07 19.21
C LEU A 126 0.79 -2.61 19.05
N ILE A 127 1.11 -2.22 17.81
CA ILE A 127 1.37 -0.84 17.44
C ILE A 127 0.08 -0.29 16.84
N VAL A 128 -0.57 0.63 17.55
CA VAL A 128 -1.81 1.27 17.10
C VAL A 128 -1.47 2.36 16.09
N ILE A 129 -1.95 2.21 14.86
CA ILE A 129 -1.79 3.21 13.80
C ILE A 129 -3.08 3.96 13.50
N ARG A 130 -4.25 3.39 13.82
CA ARG A 130 -5.55 4.03 13.63
C ARG A 130 -6.50 3.74 14.78
N SER A 131 -7.37 4.69 15.06
CA SER A 131 -8.52 4.53 15.94
C SER A 131 -9.81 4.87 15.20
N PHE A 132 -10.87 4.16 15.55
CA PHE A 132 -12.18 4.29 14.94
C PHE A 132 -13.23 4.41 16.03
N ASP A 133 -14.16 5.33 15.81
CA ASP A 133 -15.44 5.30 16.49
C ASP A 133 -16.40 4.43 15.67
N VAL A 134 -16.89 3.36 16.29
CA VAL A 134 -17.85 2.44 15.68
C VAL A 134 -19.29 2.85 15.97
N ASN A 135 -19.49 3.85 16.84
CA ASN A 135 -20.82 4.28 17.25
C ASN A 135 -21.47 5.15 16.18
N LYS A 136 -22.70 4.79 15.80
CA LYS A 136 -23.50 5.61 14.89
C LYS A 136 -24.09 6.80 15.64
N PRO A 137 -24.27 7.95 14.96
CA PRO A 137 -24.93 9.10 15.56
C PRO A 137 -26.35 8.73 16.00
N GLY A 138 -26.70 9.03 17.26
CA GLY A 138 -28.00 8.72 17.86
C GLY A 138 -28.10 7.34 18.55
N CYS A 139 -26.98 6.69 18.84
CA CYS A 139 -26.95 5.45 19.63
C CYS A 139 -27.31 5.73 21.10
N GLU A 140 -28.19 4.91 21.67
CA GLU A 140 -28.51 4.96 23.10
C GLU A 140 -27.33 4.49 23.94
N VAL A 141 -27.30 4.92 25.21
CA VAL A 141 -26.16 4.70 26.11
C VAL A 141 -25.88 3.20 26.33
N ASP A 142 -26.92 2.38 26.34
CA ASP A 142 -26.83 0.93 26.57
C ASP A 142 -26.24 0.17 25.37
N ASP A 143 -26.26 0.77 24.17
CA ASP A 143 -25.78 0.18 22.91
C ASP A 143 -24.41 0.73 22.48
N LEU A 144 -23.81 1.63 23.27
CA LEU A 144 -22.49 2.20 23.01
C LEU A 144 -21.42 1.11 23.04
N ASN A 145 -20.67 1.02 21.95
CA ASN A 145 -19.50 0.16 21.85
C ASN A 145 -18.22 0.96 22.13
N GLY A 146 -17.22 0.29 22.68
CA GLY A 146 -15.90 0.88 22.91
C GLY A 146 -15.19 1.25 21.60
N GLY A 147 -14.20 2.15 21.70
CA GLY A 147 -13.36 2.54 20.58
C GLY A 147 -12.56 1.36 20.03
N VAL A 148 -12.46 1.27 18.70
CA VAL A 148 -11.72 0.22 18.02
C VAL A 148 -10.37 0.77 17.56
N VAL A 149 -9.30 0.04 17.82
CA VAL A 149 -7.93 0.41 17.41
C VAL A 149 -7.35 -0.67 16.50
N SER A 150 -6.60 -0.26 15.48
CA SER A 150 -5.87 -1.15 14.57
C SER A 150 -4.42 -0.72 14.41
#